data_AF-A0A9P9Q6U6-F1
#
_entry.id   AF-A0A9P9Q6U6-F1
#
_cell.length_a   1.000
_cell.length_b   1.000
_cell.length_c   1.000
_cell.angle_alpha   90.00
_cell.angle_beta   90.00
_cell.angle_gamma   90.00
#
_symmetry.space_group_name_H-M   'P 1'
#
loop_
_entity.id
_entity.type
_entity.pdbx_description
1 polymer ?
#
loop_
_entity_poly.entity_id
_entity_poly.type
_entity_poly.pdbx_seq_one_letter_code
_entity_poly.pdbx_strand_id
1 'polypeptide(L)'
;MIAKNTKNQRIPIACDRCRSLRRACQPPFPCSRCAKAHVPCQSREKARPLRARLGPTPQSLSTSLTSHIPEALSSLIIRMTKIKHGLDISLSFSEPSPATARFPTACETATDGQHCSSQIFNKTELTNLLEEFFSRDSIFSCIIDKAIILDLVHDFYQNEVSFSFQTQAAMRMTGIAADVAAALFATLALLMATKPLCRCIPEWLFDQSTKCINVFTGPASIPLVAALFVQHIYAIGNKSTNQAKAVLGQAVLLVRDVDLERASELTGDRHAHWLYLSILFADQYTSTQHVTSRSMIPLPEVNHRILNILLAEEPGVRRFIRLLLLQKEISDELSKHRIDEELLVRVEAKMSAAMEATVSEPACNAVDRAIAVNETLSRIHVCWARIVIRSPFLAGPRSMESTSICLRASQTIISCYQKLLQPTRSHRSLAPTWRQALRLVSCSCILLLGLWREEITQVEAQRDLNLAIGMLRGFEWRWDPAAGEMLRLLEGLMEVSDLEVDSNRRDGAGDLTVDSSSMVTGDAVTDNVSAPLYPNQQTCDNLDVLQDDIGMMDTLWLMPDGWEFDGSLASEFPLFDDVNSFTMTQ
;
A
#
# COMPACT_ATOMS: atom_id res chain seq x y z
N MET A 1 42.62 -55.25 5.35
CA MET A 1 42.26 -53.97 4.73
C MET A 1 40.77 -53.99 4.45
N ILE A 2 39.97 -53.25 5.22
CA ILE A 2 38.50 -53.26 5.15
C ILE A 2 38.07 -52.29 4.05
N ALA A 3 37.45 -52.81 2.99
CA ALA A 3 36.87 -52.03 1.91
C ALA A 3 35.60 -51.32 2.41
N LYS A 4 35.64 -49.99 2.54
CA LYS A 4 34.47 -49.18 2.89
C LYS A 4 33.52 -49.11 1.69
N ASN A 5 32.30 -49.61 1.91
CA ASN A 5 31.17 -49.62 0.99
C ASN A 5 30.66 -48.17 0.79
N THR A 6 31.15 -47.48 -0.25
CA THR A 6 30.71 -46.12 -0.62
C THR A 6 29.36 -46.15 -1.35
N LYS A 7 28.27 -46.30 -0.60
CA LYS A 7 26.90 -46.17 -1.12
C LYS A 7 26.54 -44.70 -1.36
N ASN A 8 26.24 -44.36 -2.63
CA ASN A 8 25.34 -43.30 -3.13
C ASN A 8 25.03 -42.11 -2.20
N GLN A 9 26.02 -41.33 -1.79
CA GLN A 9 25.74 -40.00 -1.24
C GLN A 9 25.46 -39.02 -2.38
N ARG A 10 24.19 -38.61 -2.52
CA ARG A 10 23.81 -37.45 -3.35
C ARG A 10 24.28 -36.20 -2.62
N ILE A 11 25.24 -35.48 -3.21
CA ILE A 11 25.65 -34.15 -2.71
C ILE A 11 24.67 -33.13 -3.32
N PRO A 12 24.01 -32.28 -2.52
CA PRO A 12 23.00 -31.34 -3.01
C PRO A 12 23.56 -30.18 -3.85
N ILE A 13 24.89 -30.07 -3.97
CA ILE A 13 25.58 -28.94 -4.60
C ILE A 13 26.52 -29.46 -5.69
N ALA A 14 26.53 -28.78 -6.84
CA ALA A 14 27.44 -29.08 -7.94
C ALA A 14 28.92 -28.88 -7.53
N CYS A 15 29.81 -29.77 -7.96
CA CYS A 15 31.26 -29.59 -7.74
C CYS A 15 31.80 -28.33 -8.44
N ASP A 16 32.93 -27.81 -7.97
CA ASP A 16 33.49 -26.53 -8.43
C ASP A 16 33.73 -26.51 -9.94
N ARG A 17 34.18 -27.63 -10.51
CA ARG A 17 34.38 -27.75 -11.97
C ARG A 17 33.07 -27.68 -12.75
N CYS A 18 32.06 -28.47 -12.37
CA CYS A 18 30.75 -28.43 -13.02
C CYS A 18 30.13 -27.02 -12.91
N ARG A 19 30.31 -26.35 -11.77
CA ARG A 19 29.88 -24.97 -11.55
C ARG A 19 30.60 -23.98 -12.46
N SER A 20 31.93 -24.06 -12.56
CA SER A 20 32.73 -23.18 -13.43
C SER A 20 32.35 -23.33 -14.91
N LEU A 21 32.00 -24.55 -15.33
CA LEU A 21 31.58 -24.86 -16.70
C LEU A 21 30.07 -24.60 -16.94
N ARG A 22 29.33 -24.14 -15.93
CA ARG A 22 27.86 -23.95 -15.97
C ARG A 22 27.09 -25.19 -16.45
N ARG A 23 27.48 -26.39 -15.98
CA ARG A 23 26.79 -27.65 -16.31
C ARG A 23 26.34 -28.40 -15.06
N ALA A 24 25.28 -29.22 -15.20
CA ALA A 24 24.79 -30.07 -14.12
C ALA A 24 25.85 -31.11 -13.65
N CYS A 25 25.89 -31.34 -12.34
CA CYS A 25 26.75 -32.35 -11.70
C CYS A 25 25.99 -33.69 -11.60
N GLN A 26 26.60 -34.79 -12.05
CA GLN A 26 25.96 -36.10 -12.09
C GLN A 26 26.53 -37.03 -11.00
N PRO A 27 25.69 -37.64 -10.13
CA PRO A 27 26.13 -38.62 -9.15
C PRO A 27 26.63 -39.93 -9.82
N PRO A 28 27.36 -40.81 -9.11
CA PRO A 28 27.84 -40.68 -7.72
C PRO A 28 29.02 -39.70 -7.57
N PHE A 29 29.50 -39.42 -6.36
CA PHE A 29 30.71 -38.62 -6.14
C PHE A 29 31.95 -39.53 -6.06
N PRO A 30 33.07 -39.22 -6.72
CA PRO A 30 33.31 -38.08 -7.63
C PRO A 30 32.42 -38.11 -8.87
N CYS A 31 31.93 -36.94 -9.32
CA CYS A 31 30.89 -36.87 -10.36
C CYS A 31 31.34 -37.56 -11.65
N SER A 32 30.40 -38.22 -12.35
CA SER A 32 30.69 -39.03 -13.55
C SER A 32 31.50 -38.28 -14.61
N ARG A 33 31.30 -36.96 -14.72
CA ARG A 33 32.01 -36.08 -15.66
C ARG A 33 33.44 -35.79 -15.24
N CYS A 34 33.70 -35.54 -13.96
CA CYS A 34 35.05 -35.36 -13.46
C CYS A 34 35.83 -36.67 -13.50
N ALA A 35 35.17 -37.79 -13.19
CA ALA A 35 35.75 -39.13 -13.30
C ALA A 35 36.16 -39.46 -14.75
N LYS A 36 35.28 -39.24 -15.72
CA LYS A 36 35.58 -39.44 -17.16
C LYS A 36 36.71 -38.56 -17.68
N ALA A 37 36.84 -37.35 -17.14
CA ALA A 37 37.87 -36.41 -17.55
C ALA A 37 39.19 -36.57 -16.78
N HIS A 38 39.30 -37.56 -15.89
CA HIS A 38 40.47 -37.80 -15.03
C HIS A 38 40.96 -36.55 -14.27
N VAL A 39 40.02 -35.75 -13.76
CA VAL A 39 40.32 -34.58 -12.93
C VAL A 39 39.73 -34.71 -11.53
N PRO A 40 40.32 -34.03 -10.52
CA PRO A 40 39.78 -34.02 -9.17
C PRO A 40 38.38 -33.38 -9.13
N CYS A 41 37.44 -34.08 -8.52
CA CYS A 41 36.10 -33.58 -8.23
C CYS A 41 36.08 -33.03 -6.80
N GLN A 42 36.17 -31.72 -6.62
CA GLN A 42 36.11 -31.08 -5.31
C GLN A 42 34.69 -30.55 -5.05
N SER A 43 34.03 -31.07 -4.02
CA SER A 43 32.83 -30.47 -3.44
C SER A 43 33.23 -29.66 -2.22
N ARG A 44 32.80 -28.41 -2.15
CA ARG A 44 33.08 -27.54 -1.01
C ARG A 44 32.23 -27.99 0.19
N GLU A 45 32.84 -28.70 1.13
CA GLU A 45 32.14 -29.28 2.30
C GLU A 45 31.79 -28.29 3.41
N LYS A 46 32.06 -26.98 3.27
CA LYS A 46 31.78 -26.03 4.36
C LYS A 46 31.13 -24.74 3.87
N ALA A 47 30.08 -24.35 4.60
CA ALA A 47 29.49 -23.03 4.56
C ALA A 47 30.58 -21.95 4.59
N ARG A 48 30.36 -20.90 3.81
CA ARG A 48 31.25 -19.74 3.71
C ARG A 48 31.59 -19.26 5.12
N PRO A 49 32.86 -19.27 5.58
CA PRO A 49 33.19 -18.68 6.86
C PRO A 49 32.80 -17.20 6.81
N LEU A 50 32.04 -16.76 7.81
CA LEU A 50 31.74 -15.34 8.04
C LEU A 50 33.05 -14.56 7.99
N ARG A 51 33.09 -13.49 7.17
CA ARG A 51 34.24 -12.58 7.10
C ARG A 51 34.55 -12.08 8.52
N ALA A 52 35.68 -12.51 9.08
CA ALA A 52 36.27 -11.86 10.23
C ALA A 52 36.61 -10.41 9.84
N ARG A 53 36.08 -9.44 10.61
CA ARG A 53 36.35 -8.01 10.44
C ARG A 53 37.79 -7.71 10.85
N LEU A 54 38.58 -7.19 9.92
CA LEU A 54 39.83 -6.48 10.17
C LEU A 54 39.50 -5.02 10.49
N GLY A 55 39.89 -4.54 11.68
CA GLY A 55 40.32 -3.17 12.00
C GLY A 55 39.35 -1.98 11.78
N PRO A 56 39.46 -0.90 12.59
CA PRO A 56 38.62 0.28 12.47
C PRO A 56 39.09 1.16 11.31
N THR A 57 38.34 1.14 10.20
CA THR A 57 38.39 2.17 9.15
C THR A 57 37.16 3.07 9.30
N PRO A 58 37.25 4.37 8.94
CA PRO A 58 36.21 5.35 9.21
C PRO A 58 34.90 4.97 8.53
N GLN A 59 33.82 5.18 9.28
CA GLN A 59 32.42 4.86 8.99
C GLN A 59 32.04 4.99 7.51
N SER A 60 32.17 3.90 6.75
CA SER A 60 31.35 3.71 5.56
C SER A 60 30.04 3.08 6.05
N LEU A 61 28.99 3.88 6.14
CA LEU A 61 27.60 3.43 6.29
C LEU A 61 27.30 2.46 5.13
N SER A 62 27.51 1.17 5.33
CA SER A 62 26.92 0.15 4.46
C SER A 62 25.48 0.00 4.95
N THR A 63 24.60 0.83 4.38
CA THR A 63 23.15 0.73 4.53
C THR A 63 22.72 -0.69 4.19
N SER A 64 22.37 -1.48 5.21
CA SER A 64 21.61 -2.70 4.95
C SER A 64 20.26 -2.25 4.41
N LEU A 65 19.99 -2.53 3.14
CA LEU A 65 18.77 -2.20 2.37
C LEU A 65 17.46 -2.76 2.97
N THR A 66 17.48 -3.27 4.21
CA THR A 66 16.39 -3.99 4.85
C THR A 66 15.66 -3.20 5.94
N SER A 67 16.17 -2.05 6.42
CA SER A 67 15.45 -1.27 7.43
C SER A 67 14.52 -0.24 6.78
N HIS A 68 13.21 -0.43 6.95
CA HIS A 68 12.18 0.50 6.47
C HIS A 68 12.03 1.77 7.32
N ILE A 69 12.54 1.73 8.55
CA ILE A 69 12.70 2.90 9.43
C ILE A 69 14.04 3.55 9.09
N PRO A 70 14.15 4.88 8.94
CA PRO A 70 15.43 5.54 8.70
C PRO A 70 16.47 5.12 9.75
N GLU A 71 17.64 4.65 9.29
CA GLU A 71 18.67 4.06 10.15
C GLU A 71 19.12 5.02 11.28
N ALA A 72 19.23 6.32 10.96
CA ALA A 72 19.56 7.36 11.92
C ALA A 72 18.48 7.52 13.00
N LEU A 73 17.20 7.46 12.62
CA LEU A 73 16.08 7.49 13.57
C LEU A 73 16.11 6.24 14.46
N SER A 74 16.20 5.05 13.87
CA SER A 74 16.23 3.79 14.62
C SER A 74 17.38 3.76 15.64
N SER A 75 18.59 4.12 15.20
CA SER A 75 19.77 4.17 16.07
C SER A 75 19.61 5.17 17.20
N LEU A 76 19.00 6.33 16.93
CA LEU A 76 18.76 7.36 17.94
C LEU A 76 17.74 6.89 18.98
N ILE A 77 16.63 6.27 18.55
CA ILE A 77 15.59 5.76 19.45
C ILE A 77 16.16 4.68 20.36
N ILE A 78 16.85 3.67 19.80
CA ILE A 78 17.51 2.61 20.57
C ILE A 78 18.46 3.21 21.63
N ARG A 79 19.28 4.19 21.23
CA ARG A 79 20.20 4.88 22.14
C ARG A 79 19.46 5.64 23.24
N MET A 80 18.43 6.41 22.90
CA MET A 80 17.65 7.20 23.86
C MET A 80 16.92 6.31 24.86
N THR A 81 16.30 5.22 24.38
CA THR A 81 15.62 4.23 25.22
C THR A 81 16.60 3.58 26.22
N LYS A 82 17.80 3.24 25.76
CA LYS A 82 18.86 2.70 26.64
C LYS A 82 19.32 3.71 27.70
N ILE A 83 19.55 4.97 27.30
CA ILE A 83 20.05 6.01 28.22
C ILE A 83 18.98 6.40 29.25
N LYS A 84 17.74 6.61 28.82
CA LYS A 84 16.68 7.15 29.67
C LYS A 84 15.99 6.07 30.52
N HIS A 85 15.80 4.88 29.98
CA HIS A 85 15.01 3.82 30.61
C HIS A 85 15.83 2.55 30.92
N GLY A 86 17.11 2.48 30.53
CA GLY A 86 17.93 1.28 30.73
C GLY A 86 17.49 0.08 29.89
N LEU A 87 16.69 0.29 28.85
CA LEU A 87 16.12 -0.77 28.02
C LEU A 87 16.90 -0.97 26.71
N ASP A 88 17.17 -2.24 26.38
CA ASP A 88 17.71 -2.64 25.09
C ASP A 88 16.56 -3.13 24.18
N ILE A 89 16.19 -2.30 23.20
CA ILE A 89 15.12 -2.59 22.24
C ILE A 89 15.66 -2.90 20.84
N SER A 90 14.84 -3.58 20.02
CA SER A 90 15.12 -3.77 18.60
C SER A 90 14.02 -3.15 17.73
N LEU A 91 14.43 -2.41 16.70
CA LEU A 91 13.55 -1.79 15.70
C LEU A 91 13.73 -2.47 14.33
N SER A 92 13.73 -3.80 14.33
CA SER A 92 13.89 -4.62 13.12
C SER A 92 12.61 -5.39 12.83
N PHE A 93 11.75 -4.82 11.98
CA PHE A 93 10.52 -5.47 11.56
C PHE A 93 10.67 -6.04 10.15
N SER A 94 10.55 -7.35 10.01
CA SER A 94 10.48 -8.01 8.72
C SER A 94 9.04 -8.03 8.23
N GLU A 95 8.84 -7.75 6.94
CA GLU A 95 7.56 -8.03 6.30
C GLU A 95 7.22 -9.53 6.48
N PRO A 96 6.08 -9.87 7.08
CA PRO A 96 5.69 -11.26 7.25
C PRO A 96 5.52 -11.90 5.87
N SER A 97 5.97 -13.16 5.72
CA SER A 97 5.68 -13.90 4.50
C SER A 97 4.15 -14.00 4.34
N PRO A 98 3.60 -13.84 3.12
CA PRO A 98 2.16 -13.96 2.89
C PRO A 98 1.60 -15.30 3.38
N ALA A 99 2.43 -16.36 3.39
CA ALA A 99 2.06 -17.68 3.87
C ALA A 99 1.99 -17.80 5.41
N THR A 100 2.60 -16.88 6.15
CA THR A 100 2.63 -16.87 7.63
C THR A 100 1.66 -15.88 8.26
N ALA A 101 1.12 -14.94 7.49
CA ALA A 101 -0.05 -14.16 7.90
C ALA A 101 -1.21 -15.16 8.03
N ARG A 102 -1.44 -15.64 9.26
CA ARG A 102 -2.35 -16.74 9.57
C ARG A 102 -3.76 -16.38 9.16
N PHE A 103 -4.11 -16.73 7.95
CA PHE A 103 -5.49 -17.01 7.61
C PHE A 103 -5.58 -18.52 7.57
N PRO A 104 -6.36 -19.16 8.46
CA PRO A 104 -6.48 -20.61 8.47
C PRO A 104 -6.78 -21.06 7.06
N THR A 105 -5.88 -21.85 6.50
CA THR A 105 -6.01 -22.51 5.23
C THR A 105 -7.09 -23.58 5.36
N ALA A 106 -8.34 -23.15 5.48
CA ALA A 106 -9.51 -24.01 5.38
C ALA A 106 -9.73 -24.52 3.94
N CYS A 107 -8.76 -24.30 3.03
CA CYS A 107 -8.77 -24.81 1.66
C CYS A 107 -7.44 -25.49 1.27
N GLU A 108 -6.71 -26.06 2.23
CA GLU A 108 -5.49 -26.83 1.93
C GLU A 108 -5.78 -28.24 1.38
N THR A 109 -7.01 -28.75 1.52
CA THR A 109 -7.38 -30.01 0.89
C THR A 109 -7.93 -29.77 -0.51
N ALA A 110 -7.51 -30.58 -1.49
CA ALA A 110 -8.03 -30.53 -2.87
C ALA A 110 -9.57 -30.71 -2.95
N THR A 111 -10.18 -31.25 -1.89
CA THR A 111 -11.62 -31.38 -1.67
C THR A 111 -12.30 -30.08 -1.25
N ASP A 112 -11.61 -29.16 -0.57
CA ASP A 112 -12.17 -27.84 -0.19
C ASP A 112 -12.16 -26.84 -1.34
N GLY A 113 -11.15 -26.95 -2.23
CA GLY A 113 -11.18 -26.25 -3.53
C GLY A 113 -12.39 -26.66 -4.37
N GLN A 114 -12.85 -27.91 -4.25
CA GLN A 114 -14.11 -28.38 -4.84
C GLN A 114 -15.35 -27.78 -4.13
N HIS A 115 -15.31 -27.54 -2.81
CA HIS A 115 -16.42 -26.91 -2.08
C HIS A 115 -16.54 -25.39 -2.30
N CYS A 116 -15.46 -24.59 -2.40
CA CYS A 116 -15.60 -23.21 -2.89
C CYS A 116 -15.84 -23.16 -4.42
N SER A 117 -15.54 -24.24 -5.17
CA SER A 117 -15.90 -24.32 -6.60
C SER A 117 -17.39 -24.43 -6.91
N SER A 118 -18.21 -24.77 -5.90
CA SER A 118 -19.67 -24.76 -6.02
C SER A 118 -20.29 -23.38 -5.72
N GLN A 119 -19.52 -22.37 -5.31
CA GLN A 119 -20.02 -20.99 -5.29
C GLN A 119 -20.18 -20.52 -6.73
N ILE A 120 -21.40 -20.67 -7.22
CA ILE A 120 -21.86 -20.19 -8.50
C ILE A 120 -22.49 -18.82 -8.24
N PHE A 121 -21.89 -17.77 -8.79
CA PHE A 121 -22.62 -16.54 -8.97
C PHE A 121 -23.55 -16.74 -10.16
N ASN A 122 -24.81 -16.28 -10.04
CA ASN A 122 -25.61 -16.08 -11.24
C ASN A 122 -25.26 -14.72 -11.89
N LYS A 123 -25.67 -14.53 -13.14
CA LYS A 123 -25.42 -13.30 -13.89
C LYS A 123 -25.85 -12.04 -13.12
N THR A 124 -27.05 -12.06 -12.56
CA THR A 124 -27.65 -10.92 -11.84
C THR A 124 -26.85 -10.55 -10.59
N GLU A 125 -26.46 -11.53 -9.79
CA GLU A 125 -25.63 -11.33 -8.60
C GLU A 125 -24.27 -10.73 -8.96
N LEU A 126 -23.59 -11.28 -9.97
CA LEU A 126 -22.28 -10.78 -10.38
C LEU A 126 -22.36 -9.37 -10.94
N THR A 127 -23.36 -9.09 -11.78
CA THR A 127 -23.64 -7.74 -12.29
C THR A 127 -23.86 -6.78 -11.14
N ASN A 128 -24.78 -7.07 -10.21
CA ASN A 128 -25.07 -6.20 -9.07
C ASN A 128 -23.83 -5.94 -8.19
N LEU A 129 -23.00 -6.96 -7.96
CA LEU A 129 -21.76 -6.81 -7.20
C LEU A 129 -20.75 -5.90 -7.92
N LEU A 130 -20.63 -6.02 -9.24
CA LEU A 130 -19.79 -5.13 -10.04
C LEU A 130 -20.34 -3.71 -10.06
N GLU A 131 -21.65 -3.53 -10.19
CA GLU A 131 -22.26 -2.19 -10.13
C GLU A 131 -22.04 -1.51 -8.77
N GLU A 132 -22.19 -2.26 -7.68
CA GLU A 132 -21.89 -1.80 -6.33
C GLU A 132 -20.39 -1.45 -6.21
N PHE A 133 -19.50 -2.24 -6.82
CA PHE A 133 -18.06 -1.99 -6.78
C PHE A 133 -17.68 -0.69 -7.51
N PHE A 134 -18.12 -0.53 -8.76
CA PHE A 134 -17.83 0.64 -9.58
C PHE A 134 -18.50 1.92 -9.06
N SER A 135 -19.67 1.82 -8.41
CA SER A 135 -20.32 2.98 -7.78
C SER A 135 -19.64 3.43 -6.48
N ARG A 136 -18.91 2.53 -5.81
CA ARG A 136 -18.17 2.84 -4.58
C ARG A 136 -16.77 3.37 -4.82
N ASP A 137 -16.07 2.84 -5.81
CA ASP A 137 -14.68 3.20 -6.10
C ASP A 137 -14.61 4.08 -7.37
N SER A 138 -14.67 5.39 -7.15
CA SER A 138 -14.63 6.39 -8.23
C SER A 138 -13.30 6.38 -9.00
N ILE A 139 -12.17 5.94 -8.39
CA ILE A 139 -10.91 5.80 -9.13
C ILE A 139 -10.98 4.60 -10.06
N PHE A 140 -11.52 3.49 -9.58
CA PHE A 140 -11.57 2.27 -10.39
C PHE A 140 -12.43 2.46 -11.64
N SER A 141 -13.54 3.17 -11.52
CA SER A 141 -14.39 3.59 -12.66
C SER A 141 -13.71 4.61 -13.57
N CYS A 142 -12.73 5.38 -13.08
CA CYS A 142 -11.88 6.21 -13.95
C CYS A 142 -10.82 5.39 -14.71
N ILE A 143 -10.41 4.21 -14.25
CA ILE A 143 -9.30 3.43 -14.84
C ILE A 143 -9.79 2.33 -15.79
N ILE A 144 -10.97 1.78 -15.52
CA ILE A 144 -11.59 0.71 -16.31
C ILE A 144 -13.02 1.12 -16.62
N ASP A 145 -13.39 1.04 -17.89
CA ASP A 145 -14.77 1.23 -18.30
C ASP A 145 -15.66 0.13 -17.71
N LYS A 146 -16.59 0.53 -16.85
CA LYS A 146 -17.60 -0.35 -16.25
C LYS A 146 -18.40 -1.07 -17.32
N ALA A 147 -18.77 -0.40 -18.41
CA ALA A 147 -19.58 -0.99 -19.48
C ALA A 147 -18.85 -2.17 -20.12
N ILE A 148 -17.55 -2.01 -20.42
CA ILE A 148 -16.73 -3.09 -20.95
C ILE A 148 -16.73 -4.30 -20.01
N ILE A 149 -16.56 -4.11 -18.71
CA ILE A 149 -16.55 -5.22 -17.74
C ILE A 149 -17.93 -5.89 -17.65
N LEU A 150 -19.02 -5.13 -17.67
CA LEU A 150 -20.38 -5.68 -17.63
C LEU A 150 -20.76 -6.42 -18.91
N ASP A 151 -20.37 -5.92 -20.07
CA ASP A 151 -20.58 -6.56 -21.36
C ASP A 151 -19.82 -7.90 -21.43
N LEU A 152 -18.61 -7.96 -20.87
CA LEU A 152 -17.86 -9.22 -20.77
C LEU A 152 -18.53 -10.24 -19.87
N VAL A 153 -19.10 -9.79 -18.75
CA VAL A 153 -19.91 -10.67 -17.90
C VAL A 153 -21.13 -11.14 -18.70
N HIS A 154 -21.79 -10.25 -19.42
CA HIS A 154 -22.93 -10.59 -20.25
C HIS A 154 -22.58 -11.68 -21.29
N ASP A 155 -21.51 -11.50 -22.05
CA ASP A 155 -21.02 -12.43 -23.08
C ASP A 155 -20.55 -13.75 -22.49
N PHE A 156 -19.95 -13.70 -21.29
CA PHE A 156 -19.59 -14.90 -20.56
C PHE A 156 -20.82 -15.77 -20.24
N TYR A 157 -21.89 -15.16 -19.71
CA TYR A 157 -23.12 -15.87 -19.36
C TYR A 157 -24.02 -16.21 -20.55
N GLN A 158 -23.77 -15.68 -21.75
CA GLN A 158 -24.44 -16.18 -22.96
C GLN A 158 -23.99 -17.60 -23.31
N ASN A 159 -22.75 -17.94 -22.96
CA ASN A 159 -22.13 -19.22 -23.32
C ASN A 159 -22.09 -20.22 -22.15
N GLU A 160 -22.18 -19.75 -20.91
CA GLU A 160 -22.30 -20.61 -19.71
C GLU A 160 -23.46 -20.21 -18.82
N VAL A 161 -24.15 -21.20 -18.25
CA VAL A 161 -25.28 -20.98 -17.32
C VAL A 161 -24.80 -20.45 -15.95
N SER A 162 -23.52 -20.63 -15.63
CA SER A 162 -22.94 -20.30 -14.32
C SER A 162 -21.47 -19.93 -14.43
N PHE A 163 -21.02 -18.91 -13.69
CA PHE A 163 -19.59 -18.65 -13.52
C PHE A 163 -19.00 -19.68 -12.54
N SER A 164 -18.49 -20.79 -13.08
CA SER A 164 -17.89 -21.88 -12.31
C SER A 164 -16.37 -21.93 -12.49
N PHE A 165 -15.65 -22.62 -11.59
CA PHE A 165 -14.19 -22.80 -11.66
C PHE A 165 -13.67 -23.49 -12.96
N GLN A 166 -14.54 -24.03 -13.82
CA GLN A 166 -14.18 -24.63 -15.11
C GLN A 166 -14.04 -23.61 -16.27
N THR A 167 -14.15 -22.30 -15.96
CA THR A 167 -14.11 -21.12 -16.85
C THR A 167 -13.03 -21.13 -17.93
N GLN A 168 -11.91 -21.82 -17.70
CA GLN A 168 -10.77 -21.79 -18.62
C GLN A 168 -11.06 -22.48 -19.96
N ALA A 169 -11.94 -23.50 -19.96
CA ALA A 169 -12.42 -24.12 -21.19
C ALA A 169 -13.46 -23.23 -21.89
N ALA A 170 -14.33 -22.58 -21.11
CA ALA A 170 -15.34 -21.65 -21.60
C ALA A 170 -14.75 -20.47 -22.37
N MET A 171 -13.67 -19.86 -21.84
CA MET A 171 -13.02 -18.72 -22.48
C MET A 171 -12.44 -19.05 -23.86
N ARG A 172 -11.99 -20.29 -24.08
CA ARG A 172 -11.55 -20.73 -25.42
C ARG A 172 -12.71 -20.84 -26.40
N MET A 173 -13.94 -21.02 -25.90
CA MET A 173 -15.15 -21.12 -26.72
C MET A 173 -15.85 -19.77 -26.94
N THR A 174 -15.72 -18.81 -26.02
CA THR A 174 -16.38 -17.49 -26.12
C THR A 174 -15.69 -16.51 -27.06
N GLY A 175 -14.44 -16.77 -27.48
CA GLY A 175 -13.68 -15.86 -28.34
C GLY A 175 -13.22 -14.56 -27.65
N ILE A 176 -13.40 -14.46 -26.33
CA ILE A 176 -12.94 -13.30 -25.54
C ILE A 176 -11.41 -13.25 -25.57
N ALA A 177 -10.85 -12.09 -25.89
CA ALA A 177 -9.42 -11.87 -25.91
C ALA A 177 -8.81 -12.04 -24.49
N ALA A 178 -7.64 -12.68 -24.41
CA ALA A 178 -7.08 -13.10 -23.12
C ALA A 178 -6.68 -11.92 -22.21
N ASP A 179 -6.26 -10.79 -22.77
CA ASP A 179 -6.00 -9.54 -22.05
C ASP A 179 -7.27 -8.97 -21.39
N VAL A 180 -8.38 -9.00 -22.12
CA VAL A 180 -9.68 -8.53 -21.63
C VAL A 180 -10.22 -9.46 -20.53
N ALA A 181 -10.10 -10.78 -20.71
CA ALA A 181 -10.41 -11.74 -19.66
C ALA A 181 -9.52 -11.56 -18.42
N ALA A 182 -8.24 -11.24 -18.60
CA ALA A 182 -7.33 -10.95 -17.49
C ALA A 182 -7.81 -9.75 -16.67
N ALA A 183 -8.28 -8.69 -17.32
CA ALA A 183 -8.82 -7.50 -16.65
C ALA A 183 -10.09 -7.83 -15.83
N LEU A 184 -11.01 -8.62 -16.39
CA LEU A 184 -12.20 -9.11 -15.69
C LEU A 184 -11.81 -9.89 -14.42
N PHE A 185 -10.95 -10.90 -14.54
CA PHE A 185 -10.55 -11.70 -13.38
C PHE A 185 -9.79 -10.88 -12.33
N ALA A 186 -8.94 -9.93 -12.73
CA ALA A 186 -8.25 -9.05 -11.79
C ALA A 186 -9.26 -8.20 -11.01
N THR A 187 -10.25 -7.64 -11.70
CA THR A 187 -11.34 -6.83 -11.12
C THR A 187 -12.15 -7.65 -10.12
N LEU A 188 -12.54 -8.87 -10.52
CA LEU A 188 -13.25 -9.79 -9.65
C LEU A 188 -12.41 -10.21 -8.44
N ALA A 189 -11.11 -10.46 -8.62
CA ALA A 189 -10.21 -10.79 -7.52
C ALA A 189 -10.18 -9.67 -6.49
N LEU A 190 -10.04 -8.42 -6.93
CA LEU A 190 -10.04 -7.25 -6.06
C LEU A 190 -11.39 -7.08 -5.35
N LEU A 191 -12.50 -7.15 -6.09
CA LEU A 191 -13.85 -7.07 -5.54
C LEU A 191 -14.09 -8.15 -4.47
N MET A 192 -13.79 -9.41 -4.78
CA MET A 192 -14.00 -10.51 -3.85
C MET A 192 -13.10 -10.41 -2.62
N ALA A 193 -11.91 -9.79 -2.73
CA ALA A 193 -11.04 -9.55 -1.58
C ALA A 193 -11.66 -8.58 -0.57
N THR A 194 -12.59 -7.73 -0.99
CA THR A 194 -13.30 -6.80 -0.12
C THR A 194 -14.53 -7.42 0.57
N LYS A 195 -14.98 -8.60 0.14
CA LYS A 195 -16.21 -9.26 0.63
C LYS A 195 -15.88 -10.47 1.51
N PRO A 196 -16.70 -10.79 2.53
CA PRO A 196 -16.42 -11.85 3.50
C PRO A 196 -16.77 -13.29 3.03
N LEU A 197 -16.98 -13.53 1.74
CA LEU A 197 -17.63 -14.75 1.24
C LEU A 197 -16.77 -16.03 1.28
N CYS A 198 -15.56 -16.03 0.69
CA CYS A 198 -14.58 -17.14 0.76
C CYS A 198 -13.19 -16.61 0.34
N ARG A 199 -12.13 -16.81 1.15
CA ARG A 199 -10.78 -16.26 0.88
C ARG A 199 -10.07 -16.89 -0.32
N CYS A 200 -10.42 -18.11 -0.71
CA CYS A 200 -9.75 -18.79 -1.82
C CYS A 200 -10.26 -18.33 -3.19
N ILE A 201 -11.43 -17.67 -3.26
CA ILE A 201 -11.99 -17.16 -4.52
C ILE A 201 -11.17 -16.00 -5.08
N PRO A 202 -10.86 -14.92 -4.31
CA PRO A 202 -9.98 -13.85 -4.79
C PRO A 202 -8.63 -14.35 -5.29
N GLU A 203 -8.04 -15.31 -4.56
CA GLU A 203 -6.76 -15.92 -4.88
C GLU A 203 -6.81 -16.67 -6.22
N TRP A 204 -7.82 -17.51 -6.41
CA TRP A 204 -8.01 -18.23 -7.66
C TRP A 204 -8.28 -17.28 -8.83
N LEU A 205 -9.09 -16.24 -8.64
CA LEU A 205 -9.35 -15.21 -9.66
C LEU A 205 -8.05 -14.49 -10.06
N PHE A 206 -7.22 -14.14 -9.08
CA PHE A 206 -5.90 -13.56 -9.34
C PHE A 206 -5.01 -14.51 -10.16
N ASP A 207 -5.01 -15.79 -9.83
CA ASP A 207 -4.27 -16.81 -10.59
C ASP A 207 -4.81 -16.99 -12.02
N GLN A 208 -6.13 -16.94 -12.21
CA GLN A 208 -6.73 -16.98 -13.56
C GLN A 208 -6.33 -15.76 -14.38
N SER A 209 -6.39 -14.57 -13.78
CA SER A 209 -5.91 -13.35 -14.42
C SER A 209 -4.44 -13.49 -14.85
N THR A 210 -3.58 -14.01 -13.95
CA THR A 210 -2.16 -14.25 -14.25
C THR A 210 -1.96 -15.26 -15.37
N LYS A 211 -2.75 -16.34 -15.40
CA LYS A 211 -2.71 -17.32 -16.49
C LYS A 211 -3.10 -16.71 -17.83
N CYS A 212 -4.16 -15.88 -17.85
CA CYS A 212 -4.60 -15.18 -19.06
C CYS A 212 -3.49 -14.27 -19.62
N ILE A 213 -2.81 -13.52 -18.75
CA ILE A 213 -1.65 -12.70 -19.13
C ILE A 213 -0.52 -13.56 -19.72
N ASN A 214 -0.20 -14.68 -19.09
CA ASN A 214 0.90 -15.55 -19.55
C ASN A 214 0.64 -16.25 -20.89
N VAL A 215 -0.62 -16.46 -21.25
CA VAL A 215 -0.99 -17.07 -22.55
C VAL A 215 -1.30 -16.03 -23.62
N PHE A 216 -1.36 -14.74 -23.27
CA PHE A 216 -1.59 -13.67 -24.22
C PHE A 216 -0.37 -13.50 -25.14
N THR A 217 -0.60 -13.61 -26.44
CA THR A 217 0.45 -13.46 -27.48
C THR A 217 0.20 -12.26 -28.40
N GLY A 218 -0.80 -11.42 -28.09
CA GLY A 218 -1.14 -10.23 -28.87
C GLY A 218 -0.19 -9.05 -28.62
N PRO A 219 -0.38 -7.93 -29.33
CA PRO A 219 0.32 -6.68 -29.02
C PRO A 219 -0.11 -6.15 -27.65
N ALA A 220 0.74 -5.34 -27.01
CA ALA A 220 0.38 -4.69 -25.76
C ALA A 220 -0.91 -3.86 -25.93
N SER A 221 -1.80 -3.91 -24.94
CA SER A 221 -3.12 -3.29 -24.99
C SER A 221 -3.48 -2.61 -23.66
N ILE A 222 -4.40 -1.65 -23.70
CA ILE A 222 -4.90 -0.96 -22.49
C ILE A 222 -5.52 -1.97 -21.50
N PRO A 223 -6.37 -2.93 -21.90
CA PRO A 223 -6.91 -3.93 -20.99
C PRO A 223 -5.82 -4.76 -20.28
N LEU A 224 -4.72 -5.08 -20.98
CA LEU A 224 -3.60 -5.80 -20.38
C LEU A 224 -2.88 -4.96 -19.32
N VAL A 225 -2.64 -3.68 -19.60
CA VAL A 225 -2.06 -2.74 -18.62
C VAL A 225 -2.98 -2.59 -17.40
N ALA A 226 -4.28 -2.42 -17.64
CA ALA A 226 -5.28 -2.32 -16.58
C ALA A 226 -5.32 -3.59 -15.73
N ALA A 227 -5.33 -4.78 -16.34
CA ALA A 227 -5.30 -6.06 -15.64
C ALA A 227 -4.11 -6.15 -14.67
N LEU A 228 -2.90 -5.82 -15.13
CA LEU A 228 -1.70 -5.81 -14.29
C LEU A 228 -1.79 -4.76 -13.17
N PHE A 229 -2.31 -3.56 -13.45
CA PHE A 229 -2.47 -2.54 -12.44
C PHE A 229 -3.48 -2.97 -11.35
N VAL A 230 -4.60 -3.58 -11.72
CA VAL A 230 -5.58 -4.11 -10.76
C VAL A 230 -5.01 -5.29 -9.96
N GLN A 231 -4.27 -6.19 -10.62
CA GLN A 231 -3.50 -7.22 -9.93
C GLN A 231 -2.51 -6.63 -8.92
N HIS A 232 -1.88 -5.49 -9.23
CA HIS A 232 -1.00 -4.79 -8.30
C HIS A 232 -1.74 -4.28 -7.06
N ILE A 233 -2.92 -3.67 -7.23
CA ILE A 233 -3.75 -3.22 -6.09
C ILE A 233 -4.12 -4.43 -5.21
N TYR A 234 -4.60 -5.51 -5.82
CA TYR A 234 -4.88 -6.75 -5.11
C TYR A 234 -3.64 -7.28 -4.38
N ALA A 235 -2.48 -7.28 -5.03
CA ALA A 235 -1.23 -7.78 -4.48
C ALA A 235 -0.72 -6.94 -3.32
N ILE A 236 -0.84 -5.61 -3.36
CA ILE A 236 -0.57 -4.74 -2.20
C ILE A 236 -1.44 -5.13 -1.00
N GLY A 237 -2.68 -5.56 -1.27
CA GLY A 237 -3.68 -5.94 -0.27
C GLY A 237 -3.58 -7.36 0.27
N ASN A 238 -2.97 -8.28 -0.48
CA ASN A 238 -3.09 -9.72 -0.18
C ASN A 238 -1.79 -10.53 -0.39
N LYS A 239 -0.76 -9.92 -0.99
CA LYS A 239 0.49 -10.61 -1.38
C LYS A 239 1.71 -9.95 -0.74
N SER A 240 2.89 -10.49 -1.06
CA SER A 240 4.16 -9.89 -0.65
C SER A 240 4.41 -8.62 -1.42
N THR A 241 5.16 -7.70 -0.81
CA THR A 241 5.57 -6.47 -1.49
C THR A 241 6.42 -6.74 -2.73
N ASN A 242 7.24 -7.80 -2.74
CA ASN A 242 8.01 -8.19 -3.92
C ASN A 242 7.10 -8.61 -5.09
N GLN A 243 6.03 -9.36 -4.81
CA GLN A 243 5.07 -9.75 -5.84
C GLN A 243 4.30 -8.53 -6.36
N ALA A 244 3.82 -7.66 -5.46
CA ALA A 244 3.15 -6.43 -5.85
C ALA A 244 4.06 -5.54 -6.72
N LYS A 245 5.35 -5.44 -6.38
CA LYS A 245 6.36 -4.71 -7.14
C LYS A 245 6.64 -5.36 -8.51
N ALA A 246 6.69 -6.68 -8.58
CA ALA A 246 6.93 -7.39 -9.83
C ALA A 246 5.78 -7.16 -10.83
N VAL A 247 4.53 -7.27 -10.38
CA VAL A 247 3.34 -7.00 -11.19
C VAL A 247 3.31 -5.55 -11.67
N LEU A 248 3.58 -4.58 -10.77
CA LEU A 248 3.68 -3.17 -11.17
C LEU A 248 4.79 -2.93 -12.20
N GLY A 249 5.94 -3.59 -12.05
CA GLY A 249 7.03 -3.50 -13.02
C GLY A 249 6.61 -3.97 -14.41
N GLN A 250 5.79 -5.01 -14.52
CA GLN A 250 5.23 -5.44 -15.79
C GLN A 250 4.25 -4.39 -16.36
N ALA A 251 3.38 -3.82 -15.54
CA ALA A 251 2.48 -2.75 -15.98
C ALA A 251 3.27 -1.54 -16.52
N VAL A 252 4.31 -1.10 -15.81
CA VAL A 252 5.18 0.02 -16.23
C VAL A 252 5.88 -0.27 -17.56
N LEU A 253 6.34 -1.50 -17.78
CA LEU A 253 6.93 -1.89 -19.06
C LEU A 253 5.90 -1.79 -20.19
N LEU A 254 4.69 -2.32 -19.99
CA LEU A 254 3.66 -2.25 -21.02
C LEU A 254 3.14 -0.84 -21.28
N VAL A 255 3.11 0.05 -20.28
CA VAL A 255 2.78 1.47 -20.49
C VAL A 255 3.71 2.12 -21.52
N ARG A 256 4.99 1.75 -21.53
CA ARG A 256 5.96 2.24 -22.53
C ARG A 256 5.69 1.68 -23.93
N ASP A 257 5.15 0.46 -24.00
CA ASP A 257 4.90 -0.24 -25.26
C ASP A 257 3.56 0.15 -25.91
N VAL A 258 2.53 0.49 -25.12
CA VAL A 258 1.15 0.74 -25.60
C VAL A 258 0.97 2.12 -26.25
N ASP A 259 1.92 3.05 -26.08
CA ASP A 259 1.75 4.46 -26.49
C ASP A 259 0.34 4.98 -26.10
N LEU A 260 0.08 5.02 -24.78
CA LEU A 260 -1.23 5.33 -24.21
C LEU A 260 -1.82 6.65 -24.74
N GLU A 261 -0.96 7.59 -25.11
CA GLU A 261 -1.35 8.87 -25.71
C GLU A 261 -2.01 8.65 -27.07
N ARG A 262 -1.33 7.97 -27.99
CA ARG A 262 -1.88 7.67 -29.31
C ARG A 262 -3.09 6.75 -29.22
N ALA A 263 -3.07 5.80 -28.29
CA ALA A 263 -4.20 4.91 -28.06
C ALA A 263 -5.44 5.69 -27.60
N SER A 264 -5.28 6.63 -26.66
CA SER A 264 -6.37 7.50 -26.18
C SER A 264 -6.88 8.45 -27.27
N GLU A 265 -6.01 9.05 -28.08
CA GLU A 265 -6.42 9.94 -29.17
C GLU A 265 -7.29 9.22 -30.22
N LEU A 266 -6.99 7.96 -30.51
CA LEU A 266 -7.74 7.16 -31.49
C LEU A 266 -9.10 6.70 -30.97
N THR A 267 -9.22 6.44 -29.66
CA THR A 267 -10.45 5.90 -29.05
C THR A 267 -11.29 6.94 -28.33
N GLY A 268 -10.73 8.12 -28.02
CA GLY A 268 -11.31 9.07 -27.09
C GLY A 268 -11.36 8.55 -25.64
N ASP A 269 -10.60 7.51 -25.33
CA ASP A 269 -10.66 6.81 -24.05
C ASP A 269 -9.93 7.57 -22.94
N ARG A 270 -10.71 8.23 -22.07
CA ARG A 270 -10.21 8.94 -20.88
C ARG A 270 -9.61 7.99 -19.83
N HIS A 271 -9.96 6.71 -19.86
CA HIS A 271 -9.47 5.74 -18.89
C HIS A 271 -7.95 5.52 -18.99
N ALA A 272 -7.38 5.67 -20.18
CA ALA A 272 -5.95 5.57 -20.41
C ALA A 272 -5.15 6.63 -19.62
N HIS A 273 -5.64 7.88 -19.55
CA HIS A 273 -4.98 8.96 -18.81
C HIS A 273 -5.00 8.71 -17.29
N TRP A 274 -6.14 8.27 -16.77
CA TRP A 274 -6.30 7.90 -15.36
C TRP A 274 -5.49 6.66 -14.98
N LEU A 275 -5.43 5.66 -15.84
CA LEU A 275 -4.59 4.48 -15.68
C LEU A 275 -3.10 4.88 -15.60
N TYR A 276 -2.65 5.77 -16.50
CA TYR A 276 -1.29 6.30 -16.47
C TYR A 276 -0.97 7.01 -15.15
N LEU A 277 -1.83 7.94 -14.72
CA LEU A 277 -1.66 8.67 -13.47
C LEU A 277 -1.61 7.71 -12.27
N SER A 278 -2.46 6.69 -12.26
CA SER A 278 -2.54 5.70 -11.18
C SER A 278 -1.32 4.80 -11.11
N ILE A 279 -0.77 4.38 -12.26
CA ILE A 279 0.50 3.65 -12.34
C ILE A 279 1.66 4.54 -11.87
N LEU A 280 1.70 5.81 -12.29
CA LEU A 280 2.72 6.75 -11.85
C LEU A 280 2.69 6.93 -10.32
N PHE A 281 1.49 7.06 -9.74
CA PHE A 281 1.31 7.11 -8.29
C PHE A 281 1.75 5.81 -7.59
N ALA A 282 1.37 4.65 -8.11
CA ALA A 282 1.78 3.35 -7.56
C ALA A 282 3.29 3.12 -7.61
N ASP A 283 3.97 3.58 -8.66
CA ASP A 283 5.42 3.58 -8.79
C ASP A 283 6.08 4.43 -7.70
N GLN A 284 5.55 5.63 -7.46
CA GLN A 284 6.01 6.50 -6.36
C GLN A 284 5.72 5.91 -4.98
N TYR A 285 4.54 5.33 -4.79
CA TYR A 285 4.19 4.61 -3.56
C TYR A 285 5.17 3.45 -3.28
N THR A 286 5.61 2.74 -4.33
CA THR A 286 6.50 1.59 -4.22
C THR A 286 7.96 1.97 -4.04
N SER A 287 8.42 3.05 -4.67
CA SER A 287 9.79 3.57 -4.49
C SER A 287 10.03 4.16 -3.10
N THR A 288 9.03 4.75 -2.46
CA THR A 288 9.19 5.28 -1.09
C THR A 288 9.36 4.24 0.02
N GLN A 289 9.27 2.94 -0.29
CA GLN A 289 9.44 1.86 0.68
C GLN A 289 10.88 1.70 1.18
N HIS A 290 11.84 1.93 0.30
CA HIS A 290 13.24 2.07 0.69
C HIS A 290 13.65 3.42 0.13
N VAL A 291 14.10 4.32 1.01
CA VAL A 291 14.50 5.70 0.69
C VAL A 291 15.39 5.82 -0.57
N THR A 292 16.13 4.76 -0.90
CA THR A 292 17.05 4.68 -2.03
C THR A 292 16.53 3.89 -3.23
N SER A 293 15.27 3.45 -3.23
CA SER A 293 14.70 2.72 -4.38
C SER A 293 14.39 3.70 -5.49
N ARG A 294 15.11 3.56 -6.59
CA ARG A 294 14.81 4.28 -7.83
C ARG A 294 13.39 3.94 -8.29
N SER A 295 12.65 4.96 -8.70
CA SER A 295 11.38 4.85 -9.41
C SER A 295 11.55 4.02 -10.69
N MET A 296 10.54 3.23 -11.05
CA MET A 296 10.53 2.45 -12.28
C MET A 296 10.36 3.34 -13.51
N ILE A 297 9.60 4.42 -13.36
CA ILE A 297 9.49 5.51 -14.33
C ILE A 297 10.38 6.64 -13.80
N PRO A 298 11.54 6.94 -14.40
CA PRO A 298 12.34 8.12 -14.05
C PRO A 298 11.58 9.43 -14.29
N LEU A 299 11.93 10.52 -13.58
CA LEU A 299 11.29 11.82 -13.81
C LEU A 299 11.36 12.29 -15.28
N PRO A 300 12.48 12.16 -16.01
CA PRO A 300 12.54 12.57 -17.42
C PRO A 300 11.66 11.74 -18.37
N GLU A 301 11.21 10.57 -17.94
CA GLU A 301 10.33 9.69 -18.73
C GLU A 301 8.84 9.89 -18.40
N VAL A 302 8.51 10.86 -17.53
CA VAL A 302 7.12 11.20 -17.27
C VAL A 302 6.52 11.83 -18.53
N ASN A 303 5.41 11.26 -19.01
CA ASN A 303 4.66 11.80 -20.12
C ASN A 303 3.82 12.99 -19.61
N HIS A 304 4.40 14.17 -19.69
CA HIS A 304 3.73 15.43 -19.33
C HIS A 304 2.54 15.76 -20.24
N ARG A 305 2.50 15.25 -21.47
CA ARG A 305 1.38 15.47 -22.39
C ARG A 305 0.12 14.78 -21.88
N ILE A 306 0.21 13.51 -21.46
CA ILE A 306 -0.92 12.79 -20.83
C ILE A 306 -1.40 13.53 -19.58
N LEU A 307 -0.48 14.00 -18.73
CA LEU A 307 -0.84 14.77 -17.53
C LEU A 307 -1.53 16.09 -17.87
N ASN A 308 -1.08 16.81 -18.90
CA ASN A 308 -1.69 18.06 -19.33
C ASN A 308 -3.08 17.86 -19.94
N ILE A 309 -3.30 16.78 -20.69
CA ILE A 309 -4.64 16.43 -21.18
C ILE A 309 -5.57 16.15 -20.00
N LEU A 310 -5.12 15.33 -19.03
CA LEU A 310 -5.91 15.05 -17.83
C LEU A 310 -6.21 16.31 -17.01
N LEU A 311 -5.29 17.26 -16.93
CA LEU A 311 -5.52 18.55 -16.26
C LEU A 311 -6.55 19.44 -16.99
N ALA A 312 -6.62 19.33 -18.31
CA ALA A 312 -7.62 20.03 -19.11
C ALA A 312 -9.01 19.39 -18.96
N GLU A 313 -9.06 18.06 -18.85
CA GLU A 313 -10.30 17.31 -18.63
C GLU A 313 -10.81 17.46 -17.19
N GLU A 314 -9.92 17.35 -16.20
CA GLU A 314 -10.24 17.29 -14.78
C GLU A 314 -9.34 18.22 -13.96
N PRO A 315 -9.62 19.54 -13.91
CA PRO A 315 -8.77 20.50 -13.21
C PRO A 315 -8.58 20.19 -11.72
N GLY A 316 -9.51 19.46 -11.10
CA GLY A 316 -9.44 19.02 -9.71
C GLY A 316 -8.23 18.12 -9.39
N VAL A 317 -7.65 17.43 -10.37
CA VAL A 317 -6.45 16.58 -10.15
C VAL A 317 -5.14 17.37 -10.04
N ARG A 318 -5.16 18.69 -10.26
CA ARG A 318 -3.95 19.54 -10.29
C ARG A 318 -3.10 19.42 -9.03
N ARG A 319 -3.73 19.51 -7.86
CA ARG A 319 -3.04 19.39 -6.59
C ARG A 319 -2.39 18.01 -6.43
N PHE A 320 -3.12 16.96 -6.80
CA PHE A 320 -2.62 15.59 -6.75
C PHE A 320 -1.40 15.40 -7.67
N ILE A 321 -1.48 15.82 -8.93
CA ILE A 321 -0.37 15.73 -9.90
C ILE A 321 0.85 16.51 -9.39
N ARG A 322 0.68 17.72 -8.86
CA ARG A 322 1.81 18.50 -8.32
C ARG A 322 2.50 17.80 -7.16
N LEU A 323 1.75 17.28 -6.19
CA LEU A 323 2.31 16.54 -5.06
C LEU A 323 3.04 15.27 -5.52
N LEU A 324 2.49 14.58 -6.51
CA LEU A 324 3.09 13.39 -7.11
C LEU A 324 4.43 13.70 -7.81
N LEU A 325 4.48 14.78 -8.61
CA LEU A 325 5.71 15.20 -9.30
C LEU A 325 6.77 15.69 -8.32
N LEU A 326 6.38 16.47 -7.29
CA LEU A 326 7.28 16.87 -6.21
C LEU A 326 7.90 15.64 -5.52
N GLN A 327 7.09 14.64 -5.17
CA GLN A 327 7.58 13.41 -4.57
C GLN A 327 8.59 12.69 -5.47
N LYS A 328 8.35 12.69 -6.78
CA LYS A 328 9.23 12.08 -7.77
C LYS A 328 10.56 12.80 -7.87
N GLU A 329 10.54 14.13 -7.93
CA GLU A 329 11.75 14.96 -7.88
C GLU A 329 12.57 14.68 -6.63
N ILE A 330 11.94 14.62 -5.45
CA ILE A 330 12.63 14.33 -4.20
C ILE A 330 13.26 12.94 -4.24
N SER A 331 12.52 11.94 -4.72
CA SER A 331 13.02 10.56 -4.80
C SER A 331 14.21 10.44 -5.77
N ASP A 332 14.15 11.14 -6.91
CA ASP A 332 15.24 11.20 -7.87
C ASP A 332 16.49 11.89 -7.29
N GLU A 333 16.33 12.98 -6.55
CA GLU A 333 17.42 13.65 -5.83
C GLU A 333 18.06 12.73 -4.78
N LEU A 334 17.26 12.06 -3.96
CA LEU A 334 17.74 11.13 -2.92
C LEU A 334 18.42 9.88 -3.50
N SER A 335 18.09 9.50 -4.74
CA SER A 335 18.74 8.40 -5.43
C SER A 335 20.15 8.76 -5.95
N LYS A 336 20.40 10.05 -6.19
CA LYS A 336 21.65 10.56 -6.80
C LYS A 336 22.62 11.11 -5.77
N HIS A 337 22.10 11.71 -4.70
CA HIS A 337 22.88 12.48 -3.75
C HIS A 337 22.86 11.86 -2.36
N ARG A 338 23.94 12.07 -1.60
CA ARG A 338 23.92 11.83 -0.16
C ARG A 338 23.13 12.95 0.50
N ILE A 339 22.45 12.64 1.59
CA ILE A 339 21.72 13.64 2.35
C ILE A 339 22.72 14.48 3.15
N ASP A 340 22.96 15.70 2.68
CA ASP A 340 23.74 16.73 3.35
C ASP A 340 22.91 18.02 3.53
N GLU A 341 23.51 19.05 4.13
CA GLU A 341 22.80 20.29 4.43
C GLU A 341 22.36 21.04 3.17
N GLU A 342 23.18 21.00 2.11
CA GLU A 342 22.87 21.66 0.84
C GLU A 342 21.65 21.01 0.18
N LEU A 343 21.64 19.67 0.10
CA LEU A 343 20.50 18.92 -0.40
C LEU A 343 19.24 19.17 0.44
N LEU A 344 19.37 19.18 1.76
CA LEU A 344 18.26 19.43 2.67
C LEU A 344 17.60 20.78 2.37
N VAL A 345 18.39 21.86 2.31
CA VAL A 345 17.88 23.22 2.03
C VAL A 345 17.22 23.27 0.65
N ARG A 346 17.86 22.69 -0.37
CA ARG A 346 17.34 22.66 -1.75
C ARG A 346 15.99 21.94 -1.85
N VAL A 347 15.89 20.76 -1.24
CA VAL A 347 14.67 19.94 -1.24
C VAL A 347 13.56 20.62 -0.46
N GLU A 348 13.86 21.22 0.69
CA GLU A 348 12.86 21.92 1.49
C GLU A 348 12.34 23.18 0.80
N ALA A 349 13.20 23.94 0.11
CA ALA A 349 12.77 25.07 -0.70
C ALA A 349 11.75 24.64 -1.77
N LYS A 350 12.03 23.52 -2.47
CA LYS A 350 11.08 22.93 -3.43
C LYS A 350 9.77 22.49 -2.77
N MET A 351 9.85 21.82 -1.62
CA MET A 351 8.65 21.41 -0.88
C MET A 351 7.81 22.60 -0.46
N SER A 352 8.42 23.67 0.08
CA SER A 352 7.72 24.88 0.51
C SER A 352 7.01 25.56 -0.65
N ALA A 353 7.72 25.81 -1.75
CA ALA A 353 7.14 26.41 -2.95
C ALA A 353 5.97 25.58 -3.50
N ALA A 354 6.12 24.26 -3.55
CA ALA A 354 5.04 23.38 -3.98
C ALA A 354 3.85 23.39 -3.01
N MET A 355 4.06 23.38 -1.69
CA MET A 355 2.97 23.46 -0.72
C MET A 355 2.23 24.80 -0.81
N GLU A 356 2.95 25.92 -0.91
CA GLU A 356 2.37 27.26 -1.08
C GLU A 356 1.47 27.33 -2.32
N ALA A 357 1.95 26.82 -3.45
CA ALA A 357 1.17 26.75 -4.68
C ALA A 357 -0.10 25.90 -4.55
N THR A 358 -0.12 24.90 -3.65
CA THR A 358 -1.35 24.12 -3.37
C THR A 358 -2.35 24.80 -2.44
N VAL A 359 -1.94 25.85 -1.71
CA VAL A 359 -2.87 26.61 -0.84
C VAL A 359 -3.75 27.54 -1.67
N SER A 360 -3.20 28.09 -2.76
CA SER A 360 -3.94 28.92 -3.72
C SER A 360 -4.88 28.14 -4.63
N GLU A 361 -4.81 26.81 -4.63
CA GLU A 361 -5.65 25.97 -5.48
C GLU A 361 -6.96 25.63 -4.76
N PRO A 362 -8.11 25.70 -5.45
CA PRO A 362 -9.37 25.27 -4.86
C PRO A 362 -9.25 23.83 -4.40
N ALA A 363 -9.68 23.57 -3.17
CA ALA A 363 -9.75 22.19 -2.66
C ALA A 363 -10.64 21.37 -3.62
N CYS A 364 -10.26 20.12 -3.86
CA CYS A 364 -11.11 19.22 -4.64
C CYS A 364 -12.50 19.18 -4.01
N ASN A 365 -13.54 19.43 -4.81
CA ASN A 365 -14.92 19.35 -4.35
C ASN A 365 -15.14 17.96 -3.75
N ALA A 366 -15.85 17.89 -2.61
CA ALA A 366 -16.12 16.64 -1.90
C ALA A 366 -16.82 15.56 -2.74
N VAL A 367 -17.36 15.94 -3.90
CA VAL A 367 -17.98 15.07 -4.90
C VAL A 367 -16.97 14.05 -5.46
N ASP A 368 -15.70 14.41 -5.64
CA ASP A 368 -14.66 13.49 -6.14
C ASP A 368 -13.82 12.90 -5.01
N ARG A 369 -14.50 12.14 -4.14
CA ARG A 369 -13.90 11.42 -2.99
C ARG A 369 -12.59 10.69 -3.35
N ALA A 370 -12.56 10.12 -4.54
CA ALA A 370 -11.40 9.52 -5.19
C ALA A 370 -10.14 10.42 -5.19
N ILE A 371 -10.26 11.62 -5.76
CA ILE A 371 -9.16 12.57 -5.91
C ILE A 371 -8.69 13.00 -4.52
N ALA A 372 -9.61 13.27 -3.60
CA ALA A 372 -9.29 13.65 -2.22
C ALA A 372 -8.51 12.56 -1.46
N VAL A 373 -8.83 11.28 -1.69
CA VAL A 373 -8.09 10.14 -1.12
C VAL A 373 -6.65 10.10 -1.67
N ASN A 374 -6.48 10.20 -2.99
CA ASN A 374 -5.16 10.19 -3.64
C ASN A 374 -4.31 11.40 -3.25
N GLU A 375 -4.92 12.57 -3.12
CA GLU A 375 -4.26 13.78 -2.61
C GLU A 375 -3.78 13.57 -1.17
N THR A 376 -4.63 13.00 -0.31
CA THR A 376 -4.28 12.69 1.09
C THR A 376 -3.12 11.71 1.18
N LEU A 377 -3.10 10.67 0.34
CA LEU A 377 -1.99 9.72 0.26
C LEU A 377 -0.70 10.40 -0.25
N SER A 378 -0.80 11.30 -1.22
CA SER A 378 0.35 12.07 -1.72
C SER A 378 0.91 13.00 -0.64
N ARG A 379 0.05 13.62 0.17
CA ARG A 379 0.49 14.40 1.34
C ARG A 379 1.24 13.55 2.35
N ILE A 380 0.76 12.32 2.64
CA ILE A 380 1.50 11.37 3.49
C ILE A 380 2.91 11.14 2.94
N HIS A 381 3.06 10.98 1.62
CA HIS A 381 4.37 10.76 1.02
C HIS A 381 5.30 11.95 1.10
N VAL A 382 4.81 13.17 0.89
CA VAL A 382 5.63 14.39 1.04
C VAL A 382 6.07 14.55 2.49
N CYS A 383 5.18 14.34 3.46
CA CYS A 383 5.54 14.34 4.88
C CYS A 383 6.54 13.23 5.22
N TRP A 384 6.40 12.04 4.64
CA TRP A 384 7.34 10.95 4.82
C TRP A 384 8.72 11.28 4.25
N ALA A 385 8.77 11.83 3.04
CA ALA A 385 10.01 12.32 2.43
C ALA A 385 10.70 13.37 3.32
N ARG A 386 9.91 14.26 3.95
CA ARG A 386 10.44 15.24 4.92
C ARG A 386 11.08 14.59 6.14
N ILE A 387 10.44 13.56 6.72
CA ILE A 387 11.03 12.78 7.83
C ILE A 387 12.34 12.14 7.38
N VAL A 388 12.35 11.55 6.19
CA VAL A 388 13.51 10.86 5.63
C VAL A 388 14.70 11.81 5.47
N ILE A 389 14.53 12.96 4.82
CA ILE A 389 15.62 13.93 4.60
C ILE A 389 16.12 14.57 5.90
N ARG A 390 15.26 14.70 6.93
CA ARG A 390 15.63 15.25 8.24
C ARG A 390 16.21 14.21 9.19
N SER A 391 15.98 12.93 8.97
CA SER A 391 16.42 11.86 9.86
C SER A 391 17.92 11.85 10.18
N PRO A 392 18.86 12.13 9.24
CA PRO A 392 20.29 12.16 9.55
C PRO A 392 20.69 13.28 10.51
N PHE A 393 19.89 14.34 10.60
CA PHE A 393 20.17 15.54 11.39
C PHE A 393 19.58 15.49 12.80
N LEU A 394 18.86 14.42 13.16
CA LEU A 394 18.22 14.27 14.46
C LEU A 394 19.19 14.20 15.64
N ALA A 395 20.46 13.87 15.41
CA ALA A 395 21.50 13.76 16.45
C ALA A 395 22.63 14.81 16.33
N GLY A 396 22.49 15.79 15.42
CA GLY A 396 23.52 16.79 15.11
C GLY A 396 23.19 18.21 15.60
N PRO A 397 23.92 19.24 15.12
CA PRO A 397 23.69 20.64 15.50
C PRO A 397 22.26 21.13 15.22
N ARG A 398 21.61 20.57 14.20
CA ARG A 398 20.24 20.87 13.79
C ARG A 398 19.20 19.93 14.43
N SER A 399 19.54 19.29 15.55
CA SER A 399 18.70 18.25 16.15
C SER A 399 17.34 18.76 16.56
N MET A 400 17.26 19.95 17.15
CA MET A 400 16.01 20.54 17.64
C MET A 400 15.09 20.88 16.47
N GLU A 401 15.59 21.64 15.50
CA GLU A 401 14.88 21.99 14.27
C GLU A 401 14.37 20.74 13.54
N SER A 402 15.22 19.74 13.40
CA SER A 402 14.89 18.50 12.70
C SER A 402 13.87 17.66 13.49
N THR A 403 13.95 17.64 14.82
CA THR A 403 12.94 17.01 15.67
C THR A 403 11.59 17.69 15.51
N SER A 404 11.52 19.01 15.61
CA SER A 404 10.27 19.78 15.48
C SER A 404 9.61 19.54 14.10
N ILE A 405 10.39 19.59 13.02
CA ILE A 405 9.89 19.33 11.67
C ILE A 405 9.39 17.88 11.50
N CYS A 406 10.17 16.90 11.98
CA CYS A 406 9.78 15.49 11.95
C CYS A 406 8.52 15.24 12.80
N LEU A 407 8.38 15.90 13.95
CA LEU A 407 7.21 15.81 14.82
C LEU A 407 5.95 16.27 14.09
N ARG A 408 5.97 17.47 13.50
CA ARG A 408 4.83 18.00 12.72
C ARG A 408 4.48 17.13 11.52
N ALA A 409 5.49 16.63 10.81
CA ALA A 409 5.28 15.68 9.72
C ALA A 409 4.64 14.37 10.21
N SER A 410 5.06 13.86 11.36
CA SER A 410 4.53 12.62 11.97
C SER A 410 3.07 12.78 12.39
N GLN A 411 2.73 13.89 13.06
CA GLN A 411 1.35 14.23 13.43
C GLN A 411 0.46 14.35 12.19
N THR A 412 0.97 14.99 11.12
CA THR A 412 0.25 15.12 9.85
C THR A 412 -0.01 13.75 9.22
N ILE A 413 0.98 12.85 9.19
CA ILE A 413 0.82 11.49 8.67
C ILE A 413 -0.22 10.71 9.48
N ILE A 414 -0.16 10.76 10.82
CA ILE A 414 -1.11 10.09 11.71
C ILE A 414 -2.53 10.62 11.46
N SER A 415 -2.70 11.95 11.38
CA SER A 415 -3.99 12.57 11.09
C SER A 415 -4.52 12.19 9.69
N CYS A 416 -3.65 12.12 8.68
CA CYS A 416 -4.04 11.68 7.33
C CYS A 416 -4.46 10.22 7.32
N TYR A 417 -3.72 9.33 8.00
CA TYR A 417 -4.13 7.94 8.13
C TYR A 417 -5.42 7.81 8.92
N GLN A 418 -5.60 8.58 9.99
CA GLN A 418 -6.85 8.61 10.73
C GLN A 418 -8.01 9.02 9.79
N LYS A 419 -7.85 10.03 8.93
CA LYS A 419 -8.90 10.40 7.97
C LYS A 419 -9.19 9.31 6.94
N LEU A 420 -8.17 8.61 6.47
CA LEU A 420 -8.30 7.53 5.48
C LEU A 420 -8.85 6.22 6.07
N LEU A 421 -8.55 5.96 7.35
CA LEU A 421 -8.88 4.72 8.05
C LEU A 421 -10.01 4.92 9.06
N GLN A 422 -10.49 6.16 9.23
CA GLN A 422 -11.63 6.46 10.08
C GLN A 422 -12.79 5.60 9.59
N PRO A 423 -13.55 5.00 10.51
CA PRO A 423 -14.75 4.30 10.16
C PRO A 423 -15.78 5.35 9.72
N THR A 424 -15.71 5.80 8.46
CA THR A 424 -16.98 5.89 7.72
C THR A 424 -17.58 4.50 7.90
N ARG A 425 -18.69 4.41 8.66
CA ARG A 425 -19.28 3.23 9.31
C ARG A 425 -19.52 1.99 8.42
N SER A 426 -19.05 2.03 7.17
CA SER A 426 -19.29 1.06 6.10
C SER A 426 -18.11 0.90 5.13
N HIS A 427 -16.84 1.23 5.41
CA HIS A 427 -15.80 1.09 4.38
C HIS A 427 -14.43 0.60 4.89
N ARG A 428 -14.14 -0.69 4.67
CA ARG A 428 -12.76 -1.20 4.57
C ARG A 428 -12.13 -0.76 3.24
N SER A 429 -12.01 0.55 2.99
CA SER A 429 -11.66 1.09 1.68
C SER A 429 -10.21 0.80 1.25
N LEU A 430 -9.28 0.61 2.19
CA LEU A 430 -7.88 0.29 1.86
C LEU A 430 -7.38 -0.84 2.75
N ALA A 431 -7.01 -1.96 2.14
CA ALA A 431 -6.36 -3.06 2.85
C ALA A 431 -5.05 -2.53 3.48
N PRO A 432 -4.84 -2.69 4.80
CA PRO A 432 -3.73 -2.06 5.48
C PRO A 432 -2.42 -2.65 5.01
N THR A 433 -1.53 -1.83 4.48
CA THR A 433 -0.25 -2.24 3.90
C THR A 433 0.83 -2.32 4.99
N TRP A 434 1.83 -3.18 4.79
CA TRP A 434 2.97 -3.25 5.70
C TRP A 434 3.71 -1.91 5.80
N ARG A 435 3.75 -1.16 4.69
CA ARG A 435 4.32 0.19 4.61
C ARG A 435 3.60 1.18 5.52
N GLN A 436 2.26 1.12 5.58
CA GLN A 436 1.48 1.95 6.50
C GLN A 436 1.81 1.63 7.96
N ALA A 437 1.91 0.35 8.32
CA ALA A 437 2.28 -0.08 9.67
C ALA A 437 3.66 0.48 10.08
N LEU A 438 4.66 0.35 9.20
CA LEU A 438 6.02 0.85 9.44
C LEU A 438 6.09 2.38 9.56
N ARG A 439 5.31 3.11 8.75
CA ARG A 439 5.22 4.57 8.85
C ARG A 439 4.59 4.98 10.18
N LEU A 440 3.52 4.30 10.62
CA LEU A 440 2.90 4.55 11.92
C LEU A 440 3.90 4.33 13.07
N VAL A 441 4.62 3.20 13.09
CA VAL A 441 5.65 2.95 14.10
C VAL A 441 6.75 4.00 14.08
N SER A 442 7.21 4.40 12.89
CA SER A 442 8.24 5.45 12.75
C SER A 442 7.76 6.80 13.27
N CYS A 443 6.53 7.20 12.93
CA CYS A 443 5.90 8.41 13.44
C CYS A 443 5.75 8.37 14.96
N SER A 444 5.33 7.24 15.53
CA SER A 444 5.23 7.03 16.97
C SER A 444 6.58 7.18 17.67
N CYS A 445 7.65 6.62 17.09
CA CYS A 445 9.01 6.79 17.60
C CYS A 445 9.44 8.27 17.60
N ILE A 446 9.09 9.02 16.56
CA ILE A 446 9.38 10.47 16.49
C ILE A 446 8.60 11.24 17.57
N LEU A 447 7.34 10.89 17.83
CA LEU A 447 6.55 11.49 18.91
C LEU A 447 7.19 11.26 20.28
N LEU A 448 7.63 10.03 20.56
CA LEU A 448 8.36 9.69 21.79
C LEU A 448 9.69 10.44 21.89
N LEU A 449 10.43 10.56 20.79
CA LEU A 449 11.66 11.36 20.74
C LEU A 449 11.39 12.82 21.05
N GLY A 450 10.31 13.38 20.50
CA GLY A 450 9.86 14.73 20.80
C GLY A 450 9.54 14.90 22.28
N LEU A 451 8.80 13.95 22.87
CA LEU A 451 8.45 13.97 24.28
C LEU A 451 9.71 13.92 25.16
N TRP A 452 10.65 13.04 24.84
CA TRP A 452 11.90 12.92 25.60
C TRP A 452 12.83 14.13 25.46
N ARG A 453 12.60 14.98 24.46
CA ARG A 453 13.31 16.25 24.24
C ARG A 453 12.49 17.47 24.66
N GLU A 454 11.30 17.26 25.24
CA GLU A 454 10.40 18.33 25.68
C GLU A 454 9.90 19.23 24.53
N GLU A 455 9.89 18.71 23.29
CA GLU A 455 9.39 19.40 22.09
C GLU A 455 7.87 19.26 21.89
N ILE A 456 7.23 18.36 22.64
CA ILE A 456 5.79 18.09 22.62
C ILE A 456 5.34 17.78 24.05
N THR A 457 4.11 18.15 24.38
CA THR A 457 3.54 17.85 25.69
C THR A 457 3.20 16.37 25.84
N GLN A 458 3.13 15.89 27.09
CA GLN A 458 2.69 14.53 27.41
C GLN A 458 1.29 14.24 26.86
N VAL A 459 0.37 15.21 26.97
CA VAL A 459 -1.02 15.10 26.51
C VAL A 459 -1.10 14.94 24.99
N GLU A 460 -0.36 15.75 24.23
CA GLU A 460 -0.33 15.66 22.77
C GLU A 460 0.31 14.35 22.31
N ALA A 461 1.42 13.94 22.93
CA ALA A 461 2.09 12.68 22.63
C ALA A 461 1.16 11.48 22.90
N GLN A 462 0.51 11.44 24.07
CA GLN A 462 -0.43 10.38 24.45
C GLN A 462 -1.60 10.28 23.48
N ARG A 463 -2.21 11.41 23.09
CA ARG A 463 -3.31 11.44 22.12
C ARG A 463 -2.89 10.84 20.77
N ASP A 464 -1.79 11.33 20.21
CA ASP A 464 -1.35 10.96 18.87
C ASP A 464 -0.83 9.51 18.82
N LEU A 465 -0.16 9.04 19.89
CA LEU A 465 0.28 7.65 20.04
C LEU A 465 -0.90 6.68 20.17
N ASN A 466 -1.92 7.03 20.95
CA ASN A 466 -3.12 6.20 21.06
C ASN A 466 -3.90 6.11 19.74
N LEU A 467 -3.87 7.16 18.90
CA LEU A 467 -4.40 7.08 17.53
C LEU A 467 -3.60 6.08 16.68
N ALA A 468 -2.27 6.13 16.74
CA ALA A 468 -1.41 5.20 16.01
C ALA A 468 -1.59 3.75 16.47
N ILE A 469 -1.68 3.51 17.78
CA ILE A 469 -1.95 2.18 18.35
C ILE A 469 -3.33 1.67 17.89
N GLY A 470 -4.37 2.49 17.95
CA GLY A 470 -5.70 2.11 17.47
C GLY A 470 -5.70 1.65 16.01
N MET A 471 -4.99 2.39 15.14
CA MET A 471 -4.84 2.00 13.72
C MET A 471 -4.03 0.71 13.56
N LEU A 472 -2.93 0.53 14.31
CA LEU A 472 -2.10 -0.69 14.26
C LEU A 472 -2.84 -1.92 14.77
N ARG A 473 -3.69 -1.80 15.81
CA ARG A 473 -4.60 -2.88 16.25
C ARG A 473 -5.54 -3.29 15.12
N GLY A 474 -6.08 -2.31 14.40
CA GLY A 474 -6.85 -2.55 13.18
C GLY A 474 -6.07 -3.23 12.05
N PHE A 475 -4.74 -3.35 12.16
CA PHE A 475 -3.88 -4.04 11.18
C PHE A 475 -3.48 -5.45 11.62
N GLU A 476 -3.70 -5.83 12.89
CA GLU A 476 -3.33 -7.15 13.43
C GLU A 476 -3.96 -8.28 12.61
N TRP A 477 -5.24 -8.18 12.25
CA TRP A 477 -5.94 -9.22 11.49
C TRP A 477 -5.22 -9.62 10.20
N ARG A 478 -4.43 -8.72 9.60
CA ARG A 478 -3.68 -8.98 8.37
C ARG A 478 -2.22 -9.35 8.62
N TRP A 479 -1.58 -8.69 9.58
CA TRP A 479 -0.13 -8.77 9.75
C TRP A 479 0.32 -9.48 11.03
N ASP A 480 -0.59 -10.11 11.77
CA ASP A 480 -0.25 -10.97 12.92
C ASP A 480 0.63 -12.16 12.47
N PRO A 481 1.75 -12.47 13.17
CA PRO A 481 2.22 -11.93 14.46
C PRO A 481 3.05 -10.64 14.41
N ALA A 482 3.46 -10.17 13.23
CA ALA A 482 4.39 -9.05 13.09
C ALA A 482 3.79 -7.70 13.54
N ALA A 483 2.50 -7.46 13.33
CA ALA A 483 1.81 -6.29 13.88
C ALA A 483 1.72 -6.34 15.42
N GLY A 484 1.52 -7.52 16.01
CA GLY A 484 1.51 -7.68 17.47
C GLY A 484 2.86 -7.41 18.12
N GLU A 485 3.98 -7.64 17.40
CA GLU A 485 5.32 -7.20 17.85
C GLU A 485 5.47 -5.68 17.84
N MET A 486 4.98 -5.00 16.79
CA MET A 486 4.99 -3.54 16.71
C MET A 486 4.16 -2.90 17.83
N LEU A 487 2.98 -3.46 18.11
CA LEU A 487 2.10 -2.97 19.16
C LEU A 487 2.73 -3.12 20.54
N ARG A 488 3.22 -4.32 20.88
CA ARG A 488 3.89 -4.55 22.18
C ARG A 488 5.09 -3.63 22.39
N LEU A 489 5.85 -3.35 21.34
CA LEU A 489 6.93 -2.36 21.43
C LEU A 489 6.40 -0.97 21.78
N LEU A 490 5.39 -0.47 21.05
CA LEU A 490 4.87 0.88 21.27
C LEU A 490 4.19 1.02 22.62
N GLU A 491 3.40 0.03 23.03
CA GLU A 491 2.75 -0.02 24.34
C GLU A 491 3.78 -0.03 25.47
N GLY A 492 4.83 -0.86 25.36
CA GLY A 492 5.92 -0.87 26.33
C GLY A 492 6.71 0.44 26.37
N LEU A 493 6.94 1.10 25.23
CA LEU A 493 7.61 2.40 25.17
C LEU A 493 6.76 3.53 25.76
N MET A 494 5.44 3.46 25.61
CA MET A 494 4.50 4.38 26.24
C MET A 494 4.49 4.20 27.75
N GLU A 495 4.38 2.96 28.23
CA GLU A 495 4.36 2.63 29.66
C GLU A 495 5.60 3.17 30.37
N VAL A 496 6.81 2.91 29.84
CA VAL A 496 8.05 3.42 30.46
C VAL A 496 8.25 4.93 30.31
N SER A 497 7.45 5.58 29.47
CA SER A 497 7.42 7.04 29.32
C SER A 497 6.28 7.68 30.13
N ASP A 498 5.66 6.94 31.05
CA ASP A 498 4.53 7.36 31.87
C ASP A 498 3.31 7.84 31.04
N LEU A 499 3.08 7.21 29.88
CA LEU A 499 1.94 7.48 29.02
C LEU A 499 0.90 6.37 29.14
N GLU A 500 -0.38 6.73 29.24
CA GLU A 500 -1.45 5.73 29.32
C GLU A 500 -1.83 5.22 27.93
N VAL A 501 -1.95 3.89 27.83
CA VAL A 501 -2.46 3.20 26.64
C VAL A 501 -3.97 3.04 26.78
N ASP A 502 -4.73 3.63 25.86
CA ASP A 502 -6.17 3.46 25.79
C ASP A 502 -6.51 2.03 25.36
N SER A 503 -6.76 1.17 26.35
CA SER A 503 -7.07 -0.25 26.17
C SER A 503 -8.52 -0.47 25.74
N ASN A 504 -9.41 0.50 26.01
CA ASN A 504 -10.86 0.40 25.77
C ASN A 504 -11.22 0.64 24.30
N ARG A 505 -10.33 1.24 23.51
CA ARG A 505 -10.48 1.44 22.07
C ARG A 505 -10.47 0.16 21.21
N ARG A 506 -10.38 -1.02 21.84
CA ARG A 506 -10.44 -2.33 21.17
C ARG A 506 -11.87 -2.67 20.70
N ASP A 507 -12.87 -2.16 21.40
CA ASP A 507 -14.28 -2.46 21.16
C ASP A 507 -14.94 -1.26 20.45
N GLY A 508 -15.05 -1.34 19.13
CA GLY A 508 -15.44 -0.20 18.29
C GLY A 508 -16.87 0.29 18.54
N ALA A 509 -17.03 1.45 19.19
CA ALA A 509 -18.18 2.36 19.05
C ALA A 509 -18.00 3.73 19.76
N GLY A 510 -16.77 4.15 20.08
CA GLY A 510 -16.54 5.46 20.70
C GLY A 510 -16.62 6.59 19.67
N ASP A 511 -17.60 7.48 19.83
CA ASP A 511 -17.81 8.68 19.02
C ASP A 511 -16.51 9.50 18.90
N LEU A 512 -16.04 9.74 17.67
CA LEU A 512 -14.81 10.48 17.37
C LEU A 512 -15.12 11.93 17.01
N THR A 513 -16.02 12.57 17.74
CA THR A 513 -16.19 14.02 17.69
C THR A 513 -15.01 14.65 18.42
N VAL A 514 -14.03 15.09 17.63
CA VAL A 514 -12.99 16.00 18.12
C VAL A 514 -13.65 17.37 18.26
N ASP A 515 -13.99 17.75 19.49
CA ASP A 515 -14.33 19.14 19.81
C ASP A 515 -13.13 20.02 19.47
N SER A 516 -13.21 20.63 18.30
CA SER A 516 -12.28 21.65 17.84
C SER A 516 -12.76 22.98 18.41
N SER A 517 -12.69 23.14 19.74
CA SER A 517 -12.95 24.41 20.41
C SER A 517 -11.76 24.77 21.31
N SER A 518 -10.87 25.58 20.75
CA SER A 518 -9.93 26.36 21.55
C SER A 518 -9.66 27.69 20.85
N MET A 519 -10.01 28.75 21.58
CA MET A 519 -9.76 30.18 21.35
C MET A 519 -10.66 30.93 20.35
N VAL A 520 -11.88 31.29 20.79
CA VAL A 520 -12.34 32.69 20.99
C VAL A 520 -13.50 32.64 22.00
N THR A 521 -13.29 33.09 23.23
CA THR A 521 -14.38 33.32 24.21
C THR A 521 -15.00 34.69 23.96
N GLY A 522 -16.31 34.70 23.68
CA GLY A 522 -17.16 35.89 23.74
C GLY A 522 -18.54 35.45 24.24
N ASP A 523 -18.86 35.85 25.47
CA ASP A 523 -20.09 35.52 26.19
C ASP A 523 -21.37 35.92 25.44
N ALA A 524 -22.38 35.04 25.47
CA ALA A 524 -23.79 35.45 25.46
C ALA A 524 -24.67 34.37 26.11
N VAL A 525 -25.28 34.76 27.21
CA VAL A 525 -26.29 34.06 28.01
C VAL A 525 -27.63 34.04 27.26
N THR A 526 -28.31 32.89 27.20
CA THR A 526 -29.79 32.83 27.28
C THR A 526 -30.26 31.44 27.70
N ASP A 527 -31.16 31.44 28.69
CA ASP A 527 -31.83 30.31 29.32
C ASP A 527 -32.96 29.67 28.49
N ASN A 528 -33.33 28.44 28.92
CA ASN A 528 -34.70 27.97 29.24
C ASN A 528 -35.48 26.96 28.33
N VAL A 529 -35.81 25.82 29.00
CA VAL A 529 -37.13 25.14 29.12
C VAL A 529 -37.50 23.95 28.19
N SER A 530 -37.28 22.74 28.73
CA SER A 530 -38.21 21.62 29.06
C SER A 530 -39.33 21.08 28.12
N ALA A 531 -39.20 19.76 27.82
CA ALA A 531 -40.17 18.62 27.94
C ALA A 531 -41.36 18.48 26.93
N PRO A 532 -42.10 17.32 26.81
CA PRO A 532 -42.02 16.02 27.52
C PRO A 532 -42.17 14.70 26.67
N LEU A 533 -42.11 13.56 27.40
CA LEU A 533 -42.33 12.13 27.09
C LEU A 533 -43.77 11.73 26.66
N TYR A 534 -44.04 10.65 25.88
CA TYR A 534 -44.32 9.22 26.24
C TYR A 534 -45.17 8.57 25.09
N PRO A 535 -45.63 7.28 25.07
CA PRO A 535 -45.11 6.02 25.61
C PRO A 535 -45.16 4.80 24.63
N ASN A 536 -44.63 3.68 25.14
CA ASN A 536 -44.67 2.26 24.73
C ASN A 536 -45.96 1.70 24.10
N GLN A 537 -45.77 0.70 23.23
CA GLN A 537 -46.66 -0.46 23.15
C GLN A 537 -45.86 -1.75 22.96
N GLN A 538 -46.15 -2.73 23.81
CA GLN A 538 -45.45 -3.99 24.01
C GLN A 538 -46.50 -5.10 23.92
N THR A 539 -46.25 -6.13 23.10
CA THR A 539 -46.95 -7.42 23.13
C THR A 539 -45.98 -8.53 22.79
N CYS A 540 -45.88 -9.47 23.73
CA CYS A 540 -45.22 -10.78 23.68
C CYS A 540 -46.02 -11.74 22.75
N ASP A 541 -45.64 -12.96 22.35
CA ASP A 541 -44.75 -13.99 22.93
C ASP A 541 -44.59 -15.16 21.91
N ASN A 542 -43.46 -15.87 22.02
CA ASN A 542 -43.19 -17.29 21.74
C ASN A 542 -43.09 -17.87 20.31
N LEU A 543 -41.85 -18.18 19.90
CA LEU A 543 -41.46 -19.56 19.53
C LEU A 543 -39.93 -19.72 19.60
N ASP A 544 -39.47 -20.30 20.71
CA ASP A 544 -38.11 -20.82 20.89
C ASP A 544 -37.86 -22.08 20.05
N VAL A 545 -36.58 -22.24 19.71
CA VAL A 545 -35.77 -23.47 19.58
C VAL A 545 -35.02 -23.51 18.25
N LEU A 546 -33.91 -22.77 18.20
CA LEU A 546 -32.60 -23.09 17.60
C LEU A 546 -31.73 -21.81 17.63
N GLN A 547 -31.41 -21.36 18.83
CA GLN A 547 -30.57 -20.19 19.03
C GLN A 547 -29.80 -20.41 20.33
N ASP A 548 -28.54 -20.82 20.20
CA ASP A 548 -27.46 -20.49 21.13
C ASP A 548 -26.14 -20.77 20.37
N ASP A 549 -25.22 -19.81 20.43
CA ASP A 549 -23.85 -19.80 19.88
C ASP A 549 -23.56 -19.30 18.45
N ILE A 550 -24.29 -18.28 17.96
CA ILE A 550 -23.72 -17.36 16.94
C ILE A 550 -24.04 -15.91 17.35
N GLY A 551 -23.12 -15.31 18.12
CA GLY A 551 -23.19 -13.91 18.52
C GLY A 551 -23.12 -12.96 17.33
N MET A 552 -24.28 -12.38 17.03
CA MET A 552 -24.55 -11.07 16.39
C MET A 552 -23.40 -10.40 15.63
N MET A 553 -23.43 -10.52 14.31
CA MET A 553 -22.79 -9.62 13.35
C MET A 553 -23.90 -8.82 12.68
N ASP A 554 -24.16 -7.61 13.18
CA ASP A 554 -25.11 -6.68 12.56
C ASP A 554 -24.58 -6.21 11.19
N THR A 555 -25.29 -6.66 10.17
CA THR A 555 -25.27 -6.19 8.79
C THR A 555 -25.98 -4.84 8.69
N LEU A 556 -25.33 -3.81 8.15
CA LEU A 556 -25.96 -2.73 7.36
C LEU A 556 -24.88 -1.87 6.68
N TRP A 557 -24.76 -2.05 5.37
CA TRP A 557 -24.05 -1.16 4.46
C TRP A 557 -25.13 -0.36 3.75
N LEU A 558 -25.13 0.98 3.85
CA LEU A 558 -25.73 1.99 2.96
C LEU A 558 -25.82 3.35 3.69
N MET A 559 -25.85 4.44 2.91
CA MET A 559 -25.81 5.86 3.33
C MET A 559 -26.92 6.32 4.30
N PRO A 560 -26.82 7.57 4.81
CA PRO A 560 -27.98 8.46 4.75
C PRO A 560 -27.72 9.77 3.98
N ASP A 561 -28.84 10.38 3.58
CA ASP A 561 -29.09 11.36 2.52
C ASP A 561 -28.48 12.76 2.63
N GLY A 562 -28.46 13.43 1.46
CA GLY A 562 -28.79 14.84 1.31
C GLY A 562 -27.62 15.74 0.89
N TRP A 563 -27.75 16.38 -0.28
CA TRP A 563 -27.67 17.83 -0.50
C TRP A 563 -27.74 18.10 -2.02
N GLU A 564 -28.84 18.70 -2.46
CA GLU A 564 -28.97 19.30 -3.79
C GLU A 564 -28.12 20.58 -3.84
N PHE A 565 -27.40 20.83 -4.94
CA PHE A 565 -26.80 22.14 -5.19
C PHE A 565 -27.04 22.63 -6.61
N ASP A 566 -27.43 23.89 -6.67
CA ASP A 566 -27.80 24.69 -7.82
C ASP A 566 -26.55 25.11 -8.61
N GLY A 567 -26.58 24.88 -9.92
CA GLY A 567 -25.45 25.10 -10.81
C GLY A 567 -25.48 26.50 -11.40
N SER A 568 -24.56 27.37 -11.01
CA SER A 568 -24.06 28.43 -11.90
C SER A 568 -22.80 29.09 -11.37
N LEU A 569 -21.73 28.99 -12.18
CA LEU A 569 -20.84 30.08 -12.62
C LEU A 569 -19.42 29.54 -12.86
N ALA A 570 -19.15 29.24 -14.13
CA ALA A 570 -17.80 29.16 -14.68
C ALA A 570 -17.43 30.52 -15.26
N SER A 571 -16.21 30.99 -15.01
CA SER A 571 -15.45 31.77 -16.00
C SER A 571 -13.96 31.86 -15.67
N GLU A 572 -13.18 31.53 -16.70
CA GLU A 572 -11.86 32.04 -17.08
C GLU A 572 -10.65 31.81 -16.15
N PHE A 573 -9.79 30.86 -16.55
CA PHE A 573 -8.45 30.62 -16.00
C PHE A 573 -7.36 30.89 -17.05
N PRO A 574 -6.17 31.40 -16.67
CA PRO A 574 -5.05 31.61 -17.58
C PRO A 574 -4.29 30.30 -17.90
N LEU A 575 -3.65 30.30 -19.07
CA LEU A 575 -2.81 29.22 -19.61
C LEU A 575 -1.49 29.04 -18.85
N PHE A 576 -1.02 27.80 -18.84
CA PHE A 576 0.09 27.26 -18.05
C PHE A 576 1.43 27.32 -18.82
N ASP A 577 2.20 28.41 -18.72
CA ASP A 577 3.53 28.50 -19.36
C ASP A 577 4.72 28.73 -18.39
N ASP A 578 4.49 28.86 -17.08
CA ASP A 578 5.55 29.32 -16.14
C ASP A 578 6.36 28.24 -15.40
N VAL A 579 6.23 26.95 -15.72
CA VAL A 579 6.98 25.89 -15.00
C VAL A 579 8.36 25.60 -15.62
N ASN A 580 8.66 26.09 -16.83
CA ASN A 580 9.92 25.79 -17.53
C ASN A 580 11.01 26.90 -17.47
N SER A 581 10.78 28.02 -16.78
CA SER A 581 11.70 29.18 -16.83
C SER A 581 12.87 29.17 -15.83
N PHE A 582 13.04 28.14 -14.99
CA PHE A 582 14.12 28.10 -13.98
C PHE A 582 15.30 27.16 -14.27
N THR A 583 15.53 26.79 -15.52
CA THR A 583 16.79 26.13 -15.92
C THR A 583 17.48 26.92 -17.03
N MET A 584 18.31 27.88 -16.62
CA MET A 584 19.56 28.35 -17.25
C MET A 584 19.77 29.83 -16.95
N THR A 585 20.55 30.11 -15.91
CA THR A 585 21.46 31.28 -15.91
C THR A 585 22.84 30.74 -15.54
N GLN A 586 23.81 31.07 -16.40
CA GLN A 586 25.24 30.78 -16.22
C GLN A 586 25.82 31.51 -15.01
#